data_AF-Q30JE3-F1
#
_entry.id   AF-Q30JE3-F1
#
_cell.length_a   1.000
_cell.length_b   1.000
_cell.length_c   1.000
_cell.angle_alpha   90.00
_cell.angle_beta   90.00
_cell.angle_gamma   90.00
#
_symmetry.space_group_name_H-M   'P 1'
#
loop_
_entity.id
_entity.type
_entity.pdbx_description
1 polymer ?
#
loop_
_entity_poly.entity_id
_entity_poly.type
_entity_poly.pdbx_seq_one_letter_code
_entity_poly.pdbx_strand_id
1 'polypeptide(L)'
;WSQGFFGIDDQGEVYVSPRKDKAHQTQLSSIVKQLEARDLNLPVLVRFPQILHQRVHNICDAFNQAIEEYDYPNKYLLVYPIKVNQQKEVVDEILASQAELEHKQLGLEAGSKPELLAVLAMAQQASSVIVCNGYKDREYIRLALIGEKLGHKVFIVLEKLSELDLVLKEAKSLGVKPRLGLRIRLASQGAGKWQSSGGEKSKFGLAASQVLTVINRLKAEDQLEALQLVHFHLGSQMANIRDVRNGVNEAVRFYCELRELGAHIDFFDVGGGLAVDYDGTRSQSSNSMNYGLHEYARNIVSTVSDVCNLYGQPRPVIISESGRSITAHHA
;
A
#
# COMPACT_ATOMS: atom_id res chain seq x y z
N TRP A 1 19.40 8.74 1.53
CA TRP A 1 18.63 9.71 2.34
C TRP A 1 18.00 10.88 1.57
N SER A 2 18.68 11.59 0.64
CA SER A 2 18.05 12.77 -0.02
C SER A 2 17.34 12.50 -1.35
N GLN A 3 17.71 11.45 -2.10
CA GLN A 3 17.15 11.10 -3.42
C GLN A 3 17.18 12.24 -4.46
N GLY A 4 18.12 13.18 -4.31
CA GLY A 4 18.21 14.36 -5.18
C GLY A 4 17.21 15.48 -4.86
N PHE A 5 16.41 15.33 -3.80
CA PHE A 5 15.54 16.40 -3.30
C PHE A 5 16.30 17.43 -2.46
N PHE A 6 17.40 17.03 -1.83
CA PHE A 6 18.24 17.90 -1.02
C PHE A 6 19.72 17.75 -1.39
N GLY A 7 20.47 18.83 -1.22
CA GLY A 7 21.91 18.89 -1.45
C GLY A 7 22.55 20.10 -0.78
N ILE A 8 23.84 20.28 -1.03
CA ILE A 8 24.63 21.45 -0.61
C ILE A 8 25.05 22.18 -1.89
N ASP A 9 24.80 23.48 -1.97
CA ASP A 9 25.21 24.29 -3.12
C ASP A 9 26.67 24.77 -2.99
N ASP A 10 27.20 25.43 -4.04
CA ASP A 10 28.58 25.93 -4.07
C ASP A 10 28.87 27.02 -3.02
N GLN A 11 27.83 27.57 -2.37
CA GLN A 11 27.94 28.54 -1.29
C GLN A 11 27.98 27.87 0.09
N GLY A 12 27.86 26.55 0.15
CA GLY A 12 27.82 25.78 1.40
C GLY A 12 26.44 25.78 2.06
N GLU A 13 25.38 26.18 1.36
CA GLU A 13 24.03 26.23 1.88
C GLU A 13 23.27 24.95 1.53
N VAL A 14 22.46 24.46 2.49
CA VAL A 14 21.58 23.31 2.24
C VAL A 14 20.37 23.79 1.46
N TYR A 15 20.07 23.13 0.33
CA TYR A 15 18.93 23.45 -0.51
C TYR A 15 17.93 22.29 -0.63
N VAL A 16 16.71 22.64 -1.03
CA VAL A 16 15.68 21.73 -1.51
C VAL A 16 15.44 21.96 -3.01
N SER A 17 15.25 20.88 -3.77
CA SER A 17 14.84 20.87 -5.17
C SER A 17 13.56 20.03 -5.31
N PRO A 18 12.39 20.60 -4.97
CA PRO A 18 11.16 19.82 -4.79
C PRO A 18 10.42 19.57 -6.11
N ARG A 19 10.78 20.25 -7.20
CA ARG A 19 10.11 20.16 -8.51
C ARG A 19 10.69 19.05 -9.37
N LYS A 20 9.83 18.39 -10.17
CA LYS A 20 10.24 17.32 -11.12
C LYS A 20 11.22 17.81 -12.20
N ASP A 21 11.03 19.04 -12.67
CA ASP A 21 11.89 19.68 -13.69
C ASP A 21 13.27 20.08 -13.14
N LYS A 22 13.48 20.02 -11.82
CA LYS A 22 14.68 20.49 -11.11
C LYS A 22 15.08 21.93 -11.49
N ALA A 23 14.11 22.74 -11.94
CA ALA A 23 14.39 24.06 -12.51
C ALA A 23 14.98 25.04 -11.48
N HIS A 24 14.58 24.91 -10.20
CA HIS A 24 14.99 25.82 -9.15
C HIS A 24 15.33 25.06 -7.86
N GLN A 25 16.48 25.42 -7.29
CA GLN A 25 16.89 25.04 -5.95
C GLN A 25 16.58 26.20 -5.00
N THR A 26 16.13 25.89 -3.79
CA THR A 26 15.85 26.90 -2.75
C THR A 26 16.63 26.57 -1.49
N GLN A 27 17.46 27.49 -1.02
CA GLN A 27 18.19 27.36 0.23
C GLN A 27 17.20 27.30 1.40
N LEU A 28 17.37 26.33 2.32
CA LEU A 28 16.49 26.18 3.48
C LEU A 28 16.59 27.41 4.42
N SER A 29 17.77 28.02 4.51
CA SER A 29 17.99 29.26 5.27
C SER A 29 17.17 30.43 4.72
N SER A 30 16.95 30.49 3.41
CA SER A 30 16.06 31.48 2.77
C SER A 30 14.60 31.28 3.14
N ILE A 31 14.14 30.02 3.21
CA ILE A 31 12.78 29.67 3.68
C ILE A 31 12.60 30.12 5.14
N VAL A 32 13.58 29.84 6.01
CA VAL A 32 13.55 30.27 7.41
C VAL A 32 13.47 31.79 7.53
N LYS A 33 14.29 32.54 6.79
CA LYS A 33 14.24 34.02 6.79
C LYS A 33 12.87 34.56 6.34
N GLN A 34 12.24 33.91 5.36
CA GLN A 34 10.88 34.28 4.92
C GLN A 34 9.81 33.97 5.97
N LEU A 35 10.00 32.93 6.77
CA LEU A 35 9.10 32.59 7.89
C LEU A 35 9.27 33.56 9.06
N GLU A 36 10.51 33.92 9.41
CA GLU A 36 10.81 34.91 10.45
C GLU A 36 10.21 36.29 10.09
N ALA A 37 10.27 36.69 8.82
CA ALA A 37 9.62 37.91 8.32
C ALA A 37 8.08 37.88 8.42
N ARG A 38 7.49 36.72 8.71
CA ARG A 38 6.06 36.52 8.99
C ARG A 38 5.79 36.20 10.46
N ASP A 39 6.72 36.53 11.35
CA ASP A 39 6.65 36.29 12.80
C ASP A 39 6.53 34.80 13.19
N LEU A 40 7.04 33.89 12.33
CA LEU A 40 7.11 32.45 12.61
C LEU A 40 8.54 32.05 12.98
N ASN A 41 8.75 31.70 14.25
CA ASN A 41 10.04 31.29 14.79
C ASN A 41 10.26 29.78 14.69
N LEU A 42 11.52 29.35 14.79
CA LEU A 42 11.90 27.94 14.93
C LEU A 42 11.54 27.39 16.33
N PRO A 43 11.26 26.08 16.48
CA PRO A 43 11.28 25.02 15.45
C PRO A 43 10.05 25.05 14.53
N VAL A 44 10.28 24.75 13.24
CA VAL A 44 9.22 24.67 12.23
C VAL A 44 9.34 23.36 11.43
N LEU A 45 8.20 22.76 11.09
CA LEU A 45 8.12 21.62 10.16
C LEU A 45 7.68 22.14 8.80
N VAL A 46 8.53 21.99 7.78
CA VAL A 46 8.25 22.45 6.42
C VAL A 46 7.89 21.25 5.56
N ARG A 47 6.80 21.32 4.80
CA ARG A 47 6.40 20.26 3.86
C ARG A 47 6.54 20.73 2.42
N PHE A 48 6.98 19.84 1.54
CA PHE A 48 7.13 20.07 0.10
C PHE A 48 6.23 19.12 -0.71
N PRO A 49 4.98 19.49 -1.00
CA PRO A 49 4.03 18.66 -1.74
C PRO A 49 4.55 18.12 -3.08
N GLN A 50 5.36 18.91 -3.80
CA GLN A 50 5.92 18.48 -5.08
C GLN A 50 6.85 17.26 -4.93
N ILE A 51 7.44 17.05 -3.74
CA ILE A 51 8.17 15.81 -3.43
C ILE A 51 7.19 14.64 -3.34
N LEU A 52 6.03 14.79 -2.68
CA LEU A 52 5.00 13.73 -2.60
C LEU A 52 4.57 13.30 -4.00
N HIS A 53 4.31 14.26 -4.90
CA HIS A 53 3.96 13.97 -6.29
C HIS A 53 5.04 13.17 -6.98
N GLN A 54 6.30 13.63 -6.91
CA GLN A 54 7.43 12.88 -7.48
C GLN A 54 7.54 11.46 -6.91
N ARG A 55 7.31 11.26 -5.61
CA ARG A 55 7.35 9.92 -5.01
C ARG A 55 6.23 9.02 -5.54
N VAL A 56 5.01 9.52 -5.69
CA VAL A 56 3.89 8.79 -6.30
C VAL A 56 4.25 8.36 -7.73
N HIS A 57 4.67 9.30 -8.58
CA HIS A 57 5.06 9.00 -9.96
C HIS A 57 6.21 8.01 -10.03
N ASN A 58 7.30 8.22 -9.27
CA ASN A 58 8.47 7.34 -9.31
C ASN A 58 8.14 5.89 -8.93
N ILE A 59 7.22 5.67 -7.97
CA ILE A 59 6.78 4.32 -7.60
C ILE A 59 5.97 3.70 -8.73
N CYS A 60 4.97 4.42 -9.27
CA CYS A 60 4.16 3.93 -10.38
C CYS A 60 5.02 3.64 -11.62
N ASP A 61 5.94 4.53 -11.98
CA ASP A 61 6.84 4.39 -13.12
C ASP A 61 7.74 3.15 -12.96
N ALA A 62 8.26 2.89 -11.75
CA ALA A 62 9.08 1.71 -11.50
C ALA A 62 8.30 0.39 -11.67
N PHE A 63 7.03 0.35 -11.27
CA PHE A 63 6.16 -0.81 -11.49
C PHE A 63 5.71 -0.93 -12.94
N ASN A 64 5.37 0.18 -13.60
CA ASN A 64 4.99 0.19 -15.02
C ASN A 64 6.16 -0.28 -15.90
N GLN A 65 7.39 0.18 -15.62
CA GLN A 65 8.58 -0.31 -16.29
C GLN A 65 8.79 -1.81 -16.06
N ALA A 66 8.63 -2.30 -14.82
CA ALA A 66 8.75 -3.73 -14.55
C ALA A 66 7.65 -4.56 -15.22
N ILE A 67 6.44 -4.01 -15.35
CA ILE A 67 5.31 -4.61 -16.08
C ILE A 67 5.62 -4.72 -17.57
N GLU A 68 6.15 -3.66 -18.18
CA GLU A 68 6.55 -3.63 -19.59
C GLU A 68 7.73 -4.60 -19.86
N GLU A 69 8.77 -4.57 -19.01
CA GLU A 69 9.93 -5.47 -19.12
C GLU A 69 9.57 -6.96 -19.06
N TYR A 70 8.44 -7.33 -18.42
CA TYR A 70 7.99 -8.71 -18.23
C TYR A 70 6.74 -9.08 -19.03
N ASP A 71 6.29 -8.21 -19.94
CA ASP A 71 5.03 -8.36 -20.67
C ASP A 71 3.85 -8.75 -19.75
N TYR A 72 3.81 -8.15 -18.55
CA TYR A 72 2.84 -8.49 -17.53
C TYR A 72 1.44 -8.01 -17.96
N PRO A 73 0.45 -8.89 -18.15
CA PRO A 73 -0.78 -8.55 -18.87
C PRO A 73 -1.84 -7.86 -17.98
N ASN A 74 -1.42 -7.16 -16.93
CA ASN A 74 -2.31 -6.47 -16.00
C ASN A 74 -1.62 -5.25 -15.38
N LYS A 75 -2.32 -4.54 -14.49
CA LYS A 75 -1.92 -3.21 -14.01
C LYS A 75 -1.29 -3.26 -12.63
N TYR A 76 -0.56 -2.21 -12.30
CA TYR A 76 -0.19 -1.85 -10.94
C TYR A 76 -1.17 -0.81 -10.38
N LEU A 77 -1.45 -0.83 -9.08
CA LEU A 77 -2.24 0.16 -8.34
C LEU A 77 -1.53 0.55 -7.04
N LEU A 78 -1.19 1.83 -6.91
CA LEU A 78 -0.65 2.36 -5.66
C LEU A 78 -1.78 2.69 -4.67
N VAL A 79 -1.70 2.16 -3.45
CA VAL A 79 -2.63 2.47 -2.35
C VAL A 79 -1.86 3.15 -1.22
N TYR A 80 -2.37 4.26 -0.70
CA TYR A 80 -1.71 4.99 0.38
C TYR A 80 -2.29 4.63 1.75
N PRO A 81 -1.53 3.97 2.64
CA PRO A 81 -1.97 3.68 4.01
C PRO A 81 -1.86 4.92 4.89
N ILE A 82 -3.01 5.51 5.26
CA ILE A 82 -3.02 6.82 5.93
C ILE A 82 -2.40 6.78 7.32
N LYS A 83 -2.27 5.59 7.93
CA LYS A 83 -1.58 5.39 9.22
C LYS A 83 -0.16 5.96 9.27
N VAL A 84 0.47 6.13 8.11
CA VAL A 84 1.82 6.69 8.00
C VAL A 84 1.81 8.21 8.20
N ASN A 85 0.81 8.92 7.67
CA ASN A 85 0.58 10.34 7.89
C ASN A 85 -0.85 10.72 7.47
N GLN A 86 -1.73 10.94 8.46
CA GLN A 86 -3.17 11.19 8.25
C GLN A 86 -3.49 12.66 7.94
N GLN A 87 -2.48 13.54 7.92
CA GLN A 87 -2.68 14.96 7.72
C GLN A 87 -3.34 15.23 6.37
N LYS A 88 -4.43 16.00 6.39
CA LYS A 88 -5.23 16.31 5.20
C LYS A 88 -4.36 16.86 4.08
N GLU A 89 -3.48 17.82 4.38
CA GLU A 89 -2.59 18.43 3.39
C GLU A 89 -1.60 17.45 2.75
N VAL A 90 -1.32 16.30 3.38
CA VAL A 90 -0.48 15.25 2.79
C VAL A 90 -1.32 14.31 1.94
N VAL A 91 -2.49 13.91 2.44
CA VAL A 91 -3.39 13.00 1.73
C VAL A 91 -3.96 13.65 0.47
N ASP A 92 -4.38 14.91 0.54
CA ASP A 92 -4.92 15.67 -0.61
C ASP A 92 -3.88 15.73 -1.74
N GLU A 93 -2.61 15.97 -1.43
CA GLU A 93 -1.53 16.04 -2.41
C GLU A 93 -1.18 14.69 -3.04
N ILE A 94 -1.29 13.60 -2.26
CA ILE A 94 -1.15 12.23 -2.78
C ILE A 94 -2.32 11.89 -3.72
N LEU A 95 -3.56 12.23 -3.33
CA LEU A 95 -4.75 12.03 -4.15
C LEU A 95 -4.69 12.86 -5.44
N ALA A 96 -4.22 14.10 -5.37
CA ALA A 96 -4.03 14.97 -6.53
C ALA A 96 -3.06 14.33 -7.53
N SER A 97 -1.90 13.87 -7.08
CA SER A 97 -0.92 13.20 -7.95
C SER A 97 -1.45 11.88 -8.52
N GLN A 98 -2.21 11.10 -7.74
CA GLN A 98 -2.88 9.87 -8.23
C GLN A 98 -3.92 10.16 -9.34
N ALA A 99 -4.53 11.34 -9.34
CA ALA A 99 -5.50 11.77 -10.35
C ALA A 99 -4.84 12.25 -11.66
N GLU A 100 -3.57 12.66 -11.62
CA GLU A 100 -2.77 13.07 -12.78
C GLU A 100 -2.15 11.90 -13.55
N LEU A 101 -2.08 10.71 -12.94
CA LEU A 101 -1.60 9.50 -13.61
C LEU A 101 -2.47 9.15 -14.84
N GLU A 102 -1.82 8.69 -15.91
CA GLU A 102 -2.49 8.25 -17.15
C GLU A 102 -3.60 7.21 -16.87
N HIS A 103 -3.35 6.35 -15.89
CA HIS A 103 -4.37 5.52 -15.28
C HIS A 103 -4.72 6.10 -13.92
N LYS A 104 -5.86 6.81 -13.87
CA LYS A 104 -6.40 7.36 -12.61
C LYS A 104 -6.58 6.25 -11.59
N GLN A 105 -5.82 6.33 -10.51
CA GLN A 105 -5.68 5.26 -9.53
C GLN A 105 -5.70 5.86 -8.13
N LEU A 106 -6.88 6.31 -7.69
CA LEU A 106 -7.06 6.81 -6.33
C LEU A 106 -7.19 5.62 -5.38
N GLY A 107 -6.18 5.39 -4.56
CA GLY A 107 -6.12 4.28 -3.61
C GLY A 107 -5.73 4.75 -2.22
N LEU A 108 -6.59 4.47 -1.23
CA LEU A 108 -6.31 4.71 0.19
C LEU A 108 -6.51 3.43 1.01
N GLU A 109 -5.73 3.26 2.07
CA GLU A 109 -5.91 2.21 3.06
C GLU A 109 -6.20 2.79 4.44
N ALA A 110 -7.17 2.18 5.13
CA ALA A 110 -7.52 2.45 6.50
C ALA A 110 -7.23 1.22 7.37
N GLY A 111 -6.44 1.39 8.42
CA GLY A 111 -6.11 0.33 9.38
C GLY A 111 -7.00 0.32 10.62
N SER A 112 -8.01 1.18 10.69
CA SER A 112 -8.91 1.29 11.85
C SER A 112 -10.22 2.02 11.53
N LYS A 113 -11.21 1.92 12.42
CA LYS A 113 -12.50 2.61 12.29
C LYS A 113 -12.37 4.14 12.17
N PRO A 114 -11.57 4.85 13.00
CA PRO A 114 -11.37 6.30 12.83
C PRO A 114 -10.68 6.65 11.51
N GLU A 115 -9.73 5.82 11.07
CA GLU A 115 -9.05 6.01 9.78
C GLU A 115 -10.02 5.83 8.61
N LEU A 116 -10.94 4.87 8.66
CA LEU A 116 -11.95 4.72 7.61
C LEU A 116 -12.81 5.98 7.48
N LEU A 117 -13.26 6.56 8.60
CA LEU A 117 -14.02 7.81 8.57
C LEU A 117 -13.21 8.97 7.97
N ALA A 118 -11.92 9.07 8.31
CA ALA A 118 -11.03 10.05 7.72
C ALA A 118 -10.85 9.83 6.21
N VAL A 119 -10.62 8.58 5.78
CA VAL A 119 -10.49 8.20 4.36
C VAL A 119 -11.77 8.56 3.60
N LEU A 120 -12.95 8.23 4.12
CA LEU A 120 -14.22 8.57 3.49
C LEU A 120 -14.46 10.09 3.43
N ALA A 121 -13.97 10.85 4.42
CA ALA A 121 -14.04 12.31 4.41
C ALA A 121 -13.11 12.94 3.36
N MET A 122 -11.91 12.37 3.14
CA MET A 122 -10.92 12.89 2.19
C MET A 122 -11.21 12.44 0.74
N ALA A 123 -11.78 11.24 0.54
CA ALA A 123 -12.03 10.66 -0.78
C ALA A 123 -13.35 11.13 -1.45
N GLN A 124 -14.02 12.17 -0.95
CA GLN A 124 -15.37 12.55 -1.43
C GLN A 124 -15.43 13.02 -2.89
N GLN A 125 -14.32 13.49 -3.45
CA GLN A 125 -14.31 14.12 -4.77
C GLN A 125 -14.37 13.12 -5.93
N ALA A 126 -14.00 11.86 -5.72
CA ALA A 126 -14.02 10.83 -6.75
C ALA A 126 -14.16 9.42 -6.16
N SER A 127 -14.72 8.49 -6.93
CA SER A 127 -14.67 7.06 -6.59
C SER A 127 -13.21 6.64 -6.42
N SER A 128 -12.92 5.96 -5.31
CA SER A 128 -11.58 5.55 -4.90
C SER A 128 -11.62 4.09 -4.46
N VAL A 129 -10.51 3.40 -4.65
CA VAL A 129 -10.24 2.11 -4.02
C VAL A 129 -9.90 2.35 -2.56
N ILE A 130 -10.66 1.73 -1.67
CA ILE A 130 -10.44 1.80 -0.22
C ILE A 130 -10.18 0.39 0.28
N VAL A 131 -9.00 0.16 0.86
CA VAL A 131 -8.65 -1.10 1.52
C VAL A 131 -8.87 -0.93 3.02
N CYS A 132 -9.66 -1.82 3.64
CA CYS A 132 -9.97 -1.78 5.06
C CYS A 132 -9.28 -2.93 5.81
N ASN A 133 -8.23 -2.58 6.56
CA ASN A 133 -7.52 -3.47 7.48
C ASN A 133 -7.83 -3.10 8.95
N GLY A 134 -7.19 -3.80 9.88
CA GLY A 134 -7.34 -3.64 11.31
C GLY A 134 -8.44 -4.49 11.94
N TYR A 135 -8.65 -4.29 13.25
CA TYR A 135 -9.73 -4.96 13.96
C TYR A 135 -11.09 -4.36 13.61
N LYS A 136 -12.04 -5.20 13.19
CA LYS A 136 -13.33 -4.74 12.65
C LYS A 136 -14.48 -5.11 13.58
N ASP A 137 -15.02 -4.10 14.26
CA ASP A 137 -16.29 -4.23 14.97
C ASP A 137 -17.47 -4.05 13.99
N ARG A 138 -18.69 -4.23 14.51
CA ARG A 138 -19.91 -4.08 13.71
C ARG A 138 -20.03 -2.71 13.06
N GLU A 139 -19.65 -1.66 13.77
CA GLU A 139 -19.75 -0.28 13.27
C GLU A 139 -18.79 -0.05 12.11
N TYR A 140 -17.53 -0.50 12.23
CA TYR A 140 -16.54 -0.42 11.16
C TYR A 140 -17.05 -1.15 9.91
N ILE A 141 -17.52 -2.40 10.03
CA ILE A 141 -18.05 -3.15 8.89
C ILE A 141 -19.20 -2.42 8.20
N ARG A 142 -20.14 -1.86 8.98
CA ARG A 142 -21.26 -1.10 8.41
C ARG A 142 -20.80 0.16 7.69
N LEU A 143 -19.84 0.90 8.24
CA LEU A 143 -19.25 2.08 7.60
C LEU A 143 -18.57 1.72 6.27
N ALA A 144 -17.82 0.62 6.22
CA ALA A 144 -17.17 0.16 5.00
C ALA A 144 -18.21 -0.20 3.90
N LEU A 145 -19.26 -0.92 4.27
CA LEU A 145 -20.37 -1.26 3.36
C LEU A 145 -21.15 -0.02 2.90
N ILE A 146 -21.31 0.98 3.76
CA ILE A 146 -21.90 2.28 3.37
C ILE A 146 -21.00 2.98 2.35
N GLY A 147 -19.68 2.95 2.53
CA GLY A 147 -18.71 3.46 1.55
C GLY A 147 -18.86 2.81 0.17
N GLU A 148 -19.01 1.49 0.11
CA GLU A 148 -19.31 0.78 -1.16
C GLU A 148 -20.63 1.25 -1.76
N LYS A 149 -21.67 1.43 -0.93
CA LYS A 149 -22.99 1.92 -1.37
C LYS A 149 -22.95 3.36 -1.90
N LEU A 150 -22.01 4.18 -1.45
CA LEU A 150 -21.78 5.54 -1.93
C LEU A 150 -20.95 5.58 -3.24
N GLY A 151 -20.51 4.44 -3.76
CA GLY A 151 -19.84 4.33 -5.06
C GLY A 151 -18.31 4.20 -4.99
N HIS A 152 -17.72 4.05 -3.80
CA HIS A 152 -16.32 3.65 -3.66
C HIS A 152 -16.17 2.15 -3.92
N LYS A 153 -14.94 1.70 -4.22
CA LYS A 153 -14.61 0.26 -4.27
C LYS A 153 -13.96 -0.11 -2.94
N VAL A 154 -14.75 -0.61 -2.00
CA VAL A 154 -14.31 -0.85 -0.62
C VAL A 154 -14.02 -2.33 -0.40
N PHE A 155 -12.74 -2.67 -0.32
CA PHE A 155 -12.29 -4.03 0.03
C PHE A 155 -12.22 -4.18 1.55
N ILE A 156 -13.07 -5.04 2.10
CA ILE A 156 -13.02 -5.43 3.51
C ILE A 156 -12.08 -6.63 3.62
N VAL A 157 -10.85 -6.41 4.08
CA VAL A 157 -9.86 -7.49 4.21
C VAL A 157 -10.13 -8.28 5.48
N LEU A 158 -10.47 -9.56 5.33
CA LEU A 158 -10.66 -10.48 6.45
C LEU A 158 -9.31 -10.79 7.09
N GLU A 159 -9.16 -10.40 8.35
CA GLU A 159 -7.93 -10.63 9.12
C GLU A 159 -8.16 -11.57 10.31
N LYS A 160 -9.43 -11.81 10.68
CA LYS A 160 -9.87 -12.83 11.62
C LYS A 160 -11.06 -13.59 11.06
N LEU A 161 -11.10 -14.91 11.29
CA LEU A 161 -12.16 -15.77 10.74
C LEU A 161 -13.57 -15.32 11.18
N SER A 162 -13.71 -14.85 12.42
CA SER A 162 -15.00 -14.37 12.96
C SER A 162 -15.54 -13.11 12.26
N GLU A 163 -14.71 -12.39 11.49
CA GLU A 163 -15.16 -11.22 10.73
C GLU A 163 -16.04 -11.61 9.55
N LEU A 164 -15.87 -12.82 8.97
CA LEU A 164 -16.65 -13.25 7.81
C LEU A 164 -18.15 -13.25 8.12
N ASP A 165 -18.57 -13.93 9.19
CA ASP A 165 -19.98 -14.02 9.59
C ASP A 165 -20.58 -12.64 9.84
N LEU A 166 -19.80 -11.73 10.44
CA LEU A 166 -20.21 -10.36 10.71
C LEU A 166 -20.43 -9.58 9.40
N VAL A 167 -19.50 -9.69 8.45
CA VAL A 167 -19.61 -9.02 7.14
C VAL A 167 -20.82 -9.53 6.37
N LEU A 168 -21.01 -10.84 6.27
CA LEU A 168 -22.14 -11.42 5.55
C LEU A 168 -23.49 -10.98 6.14
N LYS A 169 -23.59 -10.98 7.48
CA LYS A 169 -24.80 -10.53 8.19
C LYS A 169 -25.12 -9.06 7.92
N GLU A 170 -24.13 -8.18 8.07
CA GLU A 170 -24.34 -6.73 7.91
C GLU A 170 -24.52 -6.33 6.43
N ALA A 171 -23.84 -7.02 5.50
CA ALA A 171 -24.04 -6.85 4.06
C ALA A 171 -25.47 -7.17 3.65
N LYS A 172 -26.03 -8.29 4.13
CA LYS A 172 -27.45 -8.64 3.95
C LYS A 172 -28.38 -7.61 4.58
N SER A 173 -28.07 -7.13 5.80
CA SER A 173 -28.86 -6.11 6.48
C SER A 173 -28.90 -4.76 5.75
N LEU A 174 -27.84 -4.41 5.02
CA LEU A 174 -27.72 -3.13 4.30
C LEU A 174 -28.10 -3.23 2.81
N GLY A 175 -28.30 -4.45 2.29
CA GLY A 175 -28.55 -4.73 0.88
C GLY A 175 -27.35 -4.39 0.00
N VAL A 176 -26.14 -4.67 0.47
CA VAL A 176 -24.88 -4.36 -0.25
C VAL A 176 -24.17 -5.67 -0.60
N LYS A 177 -23.67 -5.78 -1.83
CA LYS A 177 -22.76 -6.87 -2.21
C LYS A 177 -21.34 -6.51 -1.72
N PRO A 178 -20.77 -7.25 -0.75
CA PRO A 178 -19.47 -6.90 -0.21
C PRO A 178 -18.35 -7.22 -1.22
N ARG A 179 -17.25 -6.46 -1.17
CA ARG A 179 -15.96 -6.88 -1.73
C ARG A 179 -15.07 -7.32 -0.59
N LEU A 180 -14.63 -8.56 -0.63
CA LEU A 180 -13.82 -9.18 0.39
C LEU A 180 -12.37 -9.29 -0.08
N GLY A 181 -11.46 -9.00 0.84
CA GLY A 181 -10.07 -9.41 0.76
C GLY A 181 -9.76 -10.50 1.77
N LEU A 182 -8.67 -11.24 1.57
CA LEU A 182 -8.13 -12.17 2.56
C LEU A 182 -6.71 -11.78 2.92
N ARG A 183 -6.45 -11.51 4.20
CA ARG A 183 -5.08 -11.43 4.68
C ARG A 183 -4.57 -12.84 4.99
N ILE A 184 -3.57 -13.30 4.24
CA ILE A 184 -2.95 -14.61 4.48
C ILE A 184 -1.79 -14.48 5.47
N ARG A 185 -1.63 -15.51 6.32
CA ARG A 185 -0.47 -15.64 7.19
C ARG A 185 0.62 -16.46 6.48
N LEU A 186 1.81 -15.87 6.37
CA LEU A 186 2.94 -16.50 5.69
C LEU A 186 3.80 -17.29 6.69
N ALA A 187 4.29 -18.45 6.25
CA ALA A 187 5.28 -19.25 6.96
C ALA A 187 6.70 -18.75 6.71
N SER A 188 6.98 -18.23 5.51
CA SER A 188 8.28 -17.67 5.13
C SER A 188 8.37 -16.20 5.52
N GLN A 189 8.97 -15.86 6.67
CA GLN A 189 9.30 -14.45 6.96
C GLN A 189 10.65 -14.24 7.64
N GLY A 190 11.28 -13.12 7.23
CA GLY A 190 12.63 -12.70 7.59
C GLY A 190 12.79 -12.23 9.04
N ALA A 191 14.04 -12.20 9.49
CA ALA A 191 14.44 -11.74 10.82
C ALA A 191 14.40 -10.20 10.92
N GLY A 192 13.79 -9.64 11.97
CA GLY A 192 13.78 -8.19 12.19
C GLY A 192 12.84 -7.71 13.29
N LYS A 193 12.91 -6.41 13.62
CA LYS A 193 12.11 -5.77 14.68
C LYS A 193 10.59 -5.86 14.44
N TRP A 194 10.16 -6.03 13.19
CA TRP A 194 8.75 -6.03 12.77
C TRP A 194 8.18 -7.42 12.47
N GLN A 195 8.92 -8.49 12.80
CA GLN A 195 8.51 -9.89 12.56
C GLN A 195 7.14 -10.23 13.17
N SER A 196 6.76 -9.57 14.27
CA SER A 196 5.45 -9.75 14.92
C SER A 196 4.26 -9.28 14.09
N SER A 197 4.48 -8.52 13.01
CA SER A 197 3.43 -7.98 12.15
C SER A 197 3.10 -8.84 10.93
N GLY A 198 3.94 -9.83 10.58
CA GLY A 198 3.74 -10.67 9.40
C GLY A 198 3.92 -12.18 9.60
N GLY A 199 4.67 -12.63 10.62
CA GLY A 199 4.96 -14.06 10.82
C GLY A 199 3.84 -14.87 11.49
N GLU A 200 4.12 -16.13 11.83
CA GLU A 200 3.19 -17.06 12.51
C GLU A 200 2.55 -16.46 13.78
N LYS A 201 3.33 -15.64 14.51
CA LYS A 201 2.91 -14.93 15.75
C LYS A 201 2.10 -13.65 15.49
N SER A 202 1.81 -13.33 14.23
CA SER A 202 0.99 -12.18 13.86
C SER A 202 -0.42 -12.31 14.45
N LYS A 203 -0.91 -11.19 14.99
CA LYS A 203 -2.29 -11.07 15.51
C LYS A 203 -3.33 -11.00 14.39
N PHE A 204 -2.90 -10.79 13.15
CA PHE A 204 -3.73 -10.60 11.97
C PHE A 204 -3.33 -11.56 10.86
N GLY A 205 -4.33 -11.97 10.07
CA GLY A 205 -4.16 -12.89 8.96
C GLY A 205 -4.60 -14.31 9.30
N LEU A 206 -5.16 -14.97 8.30
CA LEU A 206 -5.74 -16.29 8.39
C LEU A 206 -4.70 -17.36 8.09
N ALA A 207 -4.69 -18.42 8.90
CA ALA A 207 -3.95 -19.63 8.58
C ALA A 207 -4.59 -20.35 7.39
N ALA A 208 -3.84 -21.23 6.71
CA ALA A 208 -4.34 -21.97 5.53
C ALA A 208 -5.67 -22.70 5.77
N SER A 209 -5.86 -23.33 6.94
CA SER A 209 -7.11 -23.99 7.32
C SER A 209 -8.30 -23.02 7.45
N GLN A 210 -8.05 -21.81 7.97
CA GLN A 210 -9.06 -20.77 8.07
C GLN A 210 -9.41 -20.20 6.68
N VAL A 211 -8.42 -20.06 5.79
CA VAL A 211 -8.64 -19.66 4.40
C VAL A 211 -9.59 -20.64 3.70
N LEU A 212 -9.35 -21.95 3.82
CA LEU A 212 -10.26 -22.97 3.27
C LEU A 212 -11.66 -22.89 3.89
N THR A 213 -11.75 -22.59 5.19
CA THR A 213 -13.03 -22.38 5.88
C THR A 213 -13.80 -21.20 5.28
N VAL A 214 -13.12 -20.09 4.96
CA VAL A 214 -13.74 -18.93 4.29
C VAL A 214 -14.25 -19.33 2.91
N ILE A 215 -13.45 -20.01 2.10
CA ILE A 215 -13.86 -20.45 0.75
C ILE A 215 -15.10 -21.35 0.81
N ASN A 216 -15.09 -22.36 1.67
CA ASN A 216 -16.23 -23.26 1.82
C ASN A 216 -17.49 -22.53 2.29
N ARG A 217 -17.34 -21.57 3.20
CA ARG A 217 -18.48 -20.77 3.65
C ARG A 217 -19.02 -19.87 2.54
N LEU A 218 -18.17 -19.19 1.78
CA LEU A 218 -18.60 -18.36 0.66
C LEU A 218 -19.26 -19.17 -0.45
N LYS A 219 -18.79 -20.39 -0.71
CA LYS A 219 -19.46 -21.33 -1.64
C LYS A 219 -20.85 -21.72 -1.15
N ALA A 220 -20.99 -22.03 0.14
CA ALA A 220 -22.28 -22.42 0.72
C ALA A 220 -23.34 -21.30 0.69
N GLU A 221 -22.90 -20.03 0.60
CA GLU A 221 -23.76 -18.85 0.52
C GLU A 221 -23.86 -18.30 -0.92
N ASP A 222 -23.33 -19.00 -1.93
CA ASP A 222 -23.24 -18.57 -3.33
C ASP A 222 -22.59 -17.17 -3.51
N GLN A 223 -21.58 -16.85 -2.69
CA GLN A 223 -20.92 -15.54 -2.63
C GLN A 223 -19.40 -15.60 -2.85
N LEU A 224 -18.90 -16.66 -3.49
CA LEU A 224 -17.45 -16.82 -3.74
C LEU A 224 -16.86 -15.66 -4.56
N GLU A 225 -17.63 -15.10 -5.48
CA GLU A 225 -17.33 -13.90 -6.29
C GLU A 225 -17.12 -12.60 -5.48
N ALA A 226 -17.55 -12.56 -4.22
CA ALA A 226 -17.27 -11.43 -3.34
C ALA A 226 -15.78 -11.36 -2.98
N LEU A 227 -15.09 -12.50 -2.97
CA LEU A 227 -13.66 -12.58 -2.69
C LEU A 227 -12.84 -12.16 -3.92
N GLN A 228 -12.29 -10.96 -3.87
CA GLN A 228 -11.66 -10.29 -5.02
C GLN A 228 -10.18 -9.94 -4.76
N LEU A 229 -9.71 -9.98 -3.51
CA LEU A 229 -8.38 -9.50 -3.14
C LEU A 229 -7.65 -10.49 -2.22
N VAL A 230 -6.38 -10.77 -2.50
CA VAL A 230 -5.45 -11.42 -1.57
C VAL A 230 -4.47 -10.38 -1.07
N HIS A 231 -4.28 -10.33 0.24
CA HIS A 231 -3.42 -9.38 0.93
C HIS A 231 -2.41 -10.11 1.80
N PHE A 232 -1.19 -9.59 1.86
CA PHE A 232 -0.25 -9.95 2.92
C PHE A 232 0.58 -8.72 3.30
N HIS A 233 1.18 -8.78 4.49
CA HIS A 233 2.05 -7.71 4.95
C HIS A 233 3.26 -8.30 5.67
N LEU A 234 4.46 -7.99 5.15
CA LEU A 234 5.74 -8.45 5.72
C LEU A 234 6.20 -7.58 6.91
N GLY A 235 5.57 -6.42 7.08
CA GLY A 235 5.98 -5.38 8.02
C GLY A 235 6.55 -4.15 7.31
N SER A 236 6.96 -3.16 8.11
CA SER A 236 7.55 -1.92 7.60
C SER A 236 9.07 -2.03 7.49
N GLN A 237 9.68 -1.27 6.58
CA GLN A 237 11.14 -1.15 6.45
C GLN A 237 11.82 -2.51 6.21
N MET A 238 11.41 -3.22 5.14
CA MET A 238 12.08 -4.45 4.74
C MET A 238 13.48 -4.13 4.23
N ALA A 239 14.51 -4.46 5.00
CA ALA A 239 15.90 -4.14 4.67
C ALA A 239 16.52 -5.07 3.61
N ASN A 240 15.90 -6.23 3.37
CA ASN A 240 16.44 -7.30 2.54
C ASN A 240 15.47 -7.71 1.44
N ILE A 241 15.89 -7.58 0.19
CA ILE A 241 15.06 -7.92 -0.98
C ILE A 241 14.66 -9.40 -1.04
N ARG A 242 15.49 -10.29 -0.48
CA ARG A 242 15.20 -11.73 -0.46
C ARG A 242 13.94 -12.04 0.36
N ASP A 243 13.72 -11.32 1.45
CA ASP A 243 12.54 -11.51 2.29
C ASP A 243 11.27 -11.05 1.58
N VAL A 244 11.35 -9.96 0.80
CA VAL A 244 10.26 -9.52 -0.09
C VAL A 244 9.95 -10.60 -1.11
N ARG A 245 10.97 -11.10 -1.82
CA ARG A 245 10.79 -12.13 -2.85
C ARG A 245 10.20 -13.43 -2.30
N ASN A 246 10.67 -13.90 -1.15
CA ASN A 246 10.16 -15.10 -0.50
C ASN A 246 8.69 -14.94 -0.10
N GLY A 247 8.35 -13.81 0.52
CA GLY A 247 6.97 -13.51 0.92
C GLY A 247 6.01 -13.42 -0.28
N VAL A 248 6.44 -12.75 -1.36
CA VAL A 248 5.67 -12.70 -2.62
C VAL A 248 5.50 -14.09 -3.21
N ASN A 249 6.56 -14.92 -3.24
CA ASN A 249 6.50 -16.27 -3.80
C ASN A 249 5.48 -17.15 -3.07
N GLU A 250 5.49 -17.14 -1.74
CA GLU A 250 4.51 -17.88 -0.95
C GLU A 250 3.10 -17.34 -1.18
N ALA A 251 2.93 -16.01 -1.13
CA ALA A 251 1.62 -15.38 -1.27
C ALA A 251 0.98 -15.61 -2.65
N VAL A 252 1.75 -15.57 -3.74
CA VAL A 252 1.20 -15.80 -5.08
C VAL A 252 0.79 -17.26 -5.28
N ARG A 253 1.42 -18.22 -4.58
CA ARG A 253 0.93 -19.62 -4.56
C ARG A 253 -0.45 -19.70 -3.91
N PHE A 254 -0.67 -19.03 -2.78
CA PHE A 254 -2.02 -18.90 -2.20
C PHE A 254 -3.02 -18.32 -3.20
N TYR A 255 -2.64 -17.25 -3.92
CA TYR A 255 -3.48 -16.70 -4.98
C TYR A 255 -3.85 -17.76 -6.03
N CYS A 256 -2.87 -18.49 -6.57
CA CYS A 256 -3.12 -19.53 -7.59
C CYS A 256 -4.03 -20.64 -7.07
N GLU A 257 -3.77 -21.17 -5.87
CA GLU A 257 -4.55 -22.24 -5.24
C GLU A 257 -6.00 -21.78 -4.98
N LEU A 258 -6.20 -20.53 -4.53
CA LEU A 258 -7.54 -19.98 -4.33
C LEU A 258 -8.34 -19.89 -5.64
N ARG A 259 -7.67 -19.58 -6.74
CA ARG A 259 -8.29 -19.59 -8.07
C ARG A 259 -8.62 -20.99 -8.56
N GLU A 260 -7.78 -21.99 -8.30
CA GLU A 260 -8.10 -23.39 -8.57
C GLU A 260 -9.32 -23.87 -7.78
N LEU A 261 -9.50 -23.36 -6.55
CA LEU A 261 -10.69 -23.59 -5.75
C LEU A 261 -11.92 -22.80 -6.25
N GLY A 262 -11.81 -22.02 -7.32
CA GLY A 262 -12.90 -21.31 -7.99
C GLY A 262 -13.08 -19.84 -7.59
N ALA A 263 -12.20 -19.27 -6.77
CA ALA A 263 -12.29 -17.85 -6.42
C ALA A 263 -11.81 -16.96 -7.57
N HIS A 264 -12.57 -15.92 -7.89
CA HIS A 264 -12.19 -14.93 -8.91
C HIS A 264 -11.46 -13.75 -8.26
N ILE A 265 -10.21 -14.00 -7.86
CA ILE A 265 -9.36 -12.95 -7.26
C ILE A 265 -8.74 -12.11 -8.37
N ASP A 266 -9.00 -10.81 -8.34
CA ASP A 266 -8.53 -9.84 -9.33
C ASP A 266 -7.36 -8.99 -8.81
N PHE A 267 -7.18 -8.91 -7.48
CA PHE A 267 -6.18 -8.05 -6.85
C PHE A 267 -5.23 -8.85 -5.95
N PHE A 268 -3.95 -8.54 -6.07
CA PHE A 268 -2.88 -9.11 -5.26
C PHE A 268 -2.10 -7.98 -4.59
N ASP A 269 -2.33 -7.82 -3.29
CA ASP A 269 -1.81 -6.75 -2.49
C ASP A 269 -0.62 -7.23 -1.65
N VAL A 270 0.56 -6.66 -1.94
CA VAL A 270 1.80 -6.98 -1.23
C VAL A 270 1.98 -6.18 0.06
N GLY A 271 1.02 -5.31 0.38
CA GLY A 271 1.06 -4.42 1.53
C GLY A 271 2.22 -3.42 1.46
N GLY A 272 2.60 -2.89 2.60
CA GLY A 272 3.80 -2.06 2.74
C GLY A 272 5.10 -2.87 2.82
N GLY A 273 6.20 -2.19 3.11
CA GLY A 273 7.50 -2.82 3.35
C GLY A 273 8.62 -2.22 2.51
N LEU A 274 8.29 -1.56 1.40
CA LEU A 274 9.24 -0.77 0.62
C LEU A 274 9.97 0.23 1.53
N ALA A 275 11.27 0.02 1.67
CA ALA A 275 12.12 0.70 2.64
C ALA A 275 12.62 2.06 2.14
N VAL A 276 13.09 2.87 3.10
CA VAL A 276 13.79 4.13 2.86
C VAL A 276 15.22 4.02 3.37
N ASP A 277 16.18 4.49 2.58
CA ASP A 277 17.59 4.50 2.95
C ASP A 277 17.89 5.74 3.79
N TYR A 278 17.75 5.63 5.12
CA TYR A 278 17.89 6.75 6.05
C TYR A 278 19.34 7.14 6.28
N ASP A 279 20.27 6.18 6.30
CA ASP A 279 21.70 6.44 6.54
C ASP A 279 22.53 6.58 5.25
N GLY A 280 21.95 6.25 4.09
CA GLY A 280 22.61 6.36 2.79
C GLY A 280 23.60 5.24 2.49
N THR A 281 23.68 4.21 3.33
CA THR A 281 24.67 3.14 3.19
C THR A 281 24.26 2.06 2.20
N ARG A 282 22.98 2.01 1.80
CA ARG A 282 22.39 0.94 0.98
C ARG A 282 22.76 -0.46 1.47
N SER A 283 22.82 -0.61 2.80
CA SER A 283 23.15 -1.86 3.49
C SER A 283 21.89 -2.59 3.98
N GLN A 284 22.03 -3.89 4.27
CA GLN A 284 20.99 -4.68 4.93
C GLN A 284 20.98 -4.38 6.44
N SER A 285 20.63 -3.14 6.81
CA SER A 285 20.51 -2.67 8.20
C SER A 285 19.08 -2.24 8.50
N SER A 286 18.72 -2.07 9.79
CA SER A 286 17.36 -1.63 10.14
C SER A 286 17.01 -0.21 9.68
N ASN A 287 18.01 0.60 9.35
CA ASN A 287 17.85 2.00 8.93
C ASN A 287 18.13 2.20 7.42
N SER A 288 18.36 1.11 6.70
CA SER A 288 18.69 1.10 5.28
C SER A 288 18.00 -0.08 4.59
N MET A 289 18.29 -0.28 3.30
CA MET A 289 17.95 -1.48 2.55
C MET A 289 19.00 -1.83 1.51
N ASN A 290 19.10 -3.11 1.15
CA ASN A 290 20.04 -3.61 0.16
C ASN A 290 19.55 -3.56 -1.30
N TYR A 291 18.45 -2.84 -1.59
CA TYR A 291 17.81 -2.82 -2.91
C TYR A 291 17.35 -1.43 -3.34
N GLY A 292 17.16 -1.27 -4.66
CA GLY A 292 16.58 -0.07 -5.27
C GLY A 292 15.07 -0.19 -5.55
N LEU A 293 14.43 0.93 -5.90
CA LEU A 293 12.99 0.96 -6.21
C LEU A 293 12.62 0.07 -7.41
N HIS A 294 13.36 0.16 -8.52
CA HIS A 294 13.13 -0.69 -9.69
C HIS A 294 13.38 -2.17 -9.40
N GLU A 295 14.39 -2.48 -8.57
CA GLU A 295 14.66 -3.86 -8.15
C GLU A 295 13.52 -4.43 -7.31
N TYR A 296 12.95 -3.63 -6.40
CA TYR A 296 11.76 -3.99 -5.64
C TYR A 296 10.57 -4.31 -6.56
N ALA A 297 10.26 -3.42 -7.50
CA ALA A 297 9.19 -3.62 -8.47
C ALA A 297 9.39 -4.88 -9.32
N ARG A 298 10.59 -5.08 -9.89
CA ARG A 298 10.93 -6.28 -10.67
C ARG A 298 10.78 -7.55 -9.87
N ASN A 299 11.29 -7.61 -8.63
CA ASN A 299 11.18 -8.82 -7.80
C ASN A 299 9.71 -9.21 -7.58
N ILE A 300 8.81 -8.23 -7.40
CA ILE A 300 7.38 -8.51 -7.25
C ILE A 300 6.77 -8.98 -8.58
N VAL A 301 6.91 -8.19 -9.64
CA VAL A 301 6.28 -8.47 -10.95
C VAL A 301 6.76 -9.81 -11.52
N SER A 302 8.07 -10.04 -11.53
CA SER A 302 8.66 -11.31 -12.02
C SER A 302 8.16 -12.51 -11.23
N THR A 303 8.24 -12.46 -9.90
CA THR A 303 7.83 -13.59 -9.05
C THR A 303 6.35 -13.90 -9.22
N VAL A 304 5.49 -12.88 -9.31
CA VAL A 304 4.06 -13.08 -9.56
C VAL A 304 3.84 -13.71 -10.94
N SER A 305 4.51 -13.20 -11.98
CA SER A 305 4.39 -13.72 -13.35
C SER A 305 4.86 -15.17 -13.46
N ASP A 306 6.01 -15.50 -12.89
CA ASP A 306 6.62 -16.82 -12.94
C ASP A 306 5.73 -17.87 -12.26
N VAL A 307 5.21 -17.57 -11.07
CA VAL A 307 4.33 -18.52 -10.38
C VAL A 307 2.98 -18.64 -11.08
N CYS A 308 2.39 -17.54 -11.56
CA CYS A 308 1.16 -17.62 -12.35
C CYS A 308 1.34 -18.46 -13.62
N ASN A 309 2.50 -18.35 -14.29
CA ASN A 309 2.86 -19.20 -15.43
C ASN A 309 2.91 -20.68 -15.05
N LEU A 310 3.58 -21.02 -13.95
CA LEU A 310 3.70 -22.41 -13.48
C LEU A 310 2.33 -23.06 -13.22
N TYR A 311 1.37 -22.28 -12.72
CA TYR A 311 0.01 -22.73 -12.42
C TYR A 311 -0.97 -22.56 -13.59
N GLY A 312 -0.55 -21.95 -14.71
CA GLY A 312 -1.47 -21.61 -15.80
C GLY A 312 -2.58 -20.61 -15.41
N GLN A 313 -2.35 -19.79 -14.39
CA GLN A 313 -3.33 -18.84 -13.87
C GLN A 313 -3.16 -17.43 -14.48
N PRO A 314 -4.24 -16.63 -14.58
CA PRO A 314 -4.13 -15.24 -15.02
C PRO A 314 -3.42 -14.40 -13.97
N ARG A 315 -2.80 -13.30 -14.43
CA ARG A 315 -2.10 -12.35 -13.55
C ARG A 315 -3.10 -11.35 -12.93
N PRO A 316 -3.06 -11.13 -11.61
CA PRO A 316 -3.90 -10.15 -10.94
C PRO A 316 -3.40 -8.71 -11.16
N VAL A 317 -4.18 -7.72 -10.77
CA VAL A 317 -3.70 -6.36 -10.52
C VAL A 317 -2.78 -6.41 -9.30
N ILE A 318 -1.58 -5.86 -9.40
CA ILE A 318 -0.65 -5.76 -8.26
C ILE A 318 -0.95 -4.47 -7.48
N ILE A 319 -1.16 -4.58 -6.18
CA ILE A 319 -1.25 -3.46 -5.25
C ILE A 319 -0.02 -3.42 -4.34
N SER A 320 0.47 -2.22 -4.03
CA SER A 320 1.34 -2.04 -2.86
C SER A 320 0.93 -0.83 -2.01
N GLU A 321 1.12 -0.96 -0.70
CA GLU A 321 0.76 0.05 0.32
C GLU A 321 2.00 0.82 0.79
N SER A 322 2.70 1.46 -0.16
CA SER A 322 4.07 1.98 0.03
C SER A 322 4.16 3.32 0.80
N GLY A 323 3.42 3.49 1.89
CA GLY A 323 3.25 4.77 2.58
C GLY A 323 4.55 5.45 3.04
N ARG A 324 5.47 4.70 3.68
CA ARG A 324 6.78 5.24 4.14
C ARG A 324 7.60 5.79 2.97
N SER A 325 7.63 5.06 1.85
CA SER A 325 8.38 5.46 0.66
C SER A 325 7.85 6.74 0.01
N ILE A 326 6.54 6.98 0.14
CA ILE A 326 5.88 8.20 -0.35
C ILE A 326 6.24 9.39 0.54
N THR A 327 6.13 9.27 1.86
CA THR A 327 6.14 10.43 2.75
C THR A 327 7.48 10.74 3.41
N ALA A 328 8.48 9.85 3.39
CA ALA A 328 9.68 10.08 4.22
C ALA A 328 10.52 11.31 3.83
N HIS A 329 10.48 11.77 2.59
CA HIS A 329 11.39 12.82 2.08
C HIS A 329 10.74 14.21 1.96
N HIS A 330 9.43 14.32 2.12
CA HIS A 330 8.70 15.57 1.84
C HIS A 330 8.77 16.59 2.99
N ALA A 331 9.32 16.23 4.15
CA ALA A 331 9.33 17.03 5.36
C ALA A 331 10.61 16.82 6.16
#